data_AF-A0A954QNP6-F1
#
_entry.id   AF-A0A954QNP6-F1
#
_cell.length_a   1.000
_cell.length_b   1.000
_cell.length_c   1.000
_cell.angle_alpha   90.00
_cell.angle_beta   90.00
_cell.angle_gamma   90.00
#
_symmetry.space_group_name_H-M   'P 1'
#
loop_
_entity.id
_entity.type
_entity.pdbx_description
1 polymer ?
#
loop_
_entity_poly.entity_id
_entity_poly.type
_entity_poly.pdbx_seq_one_letter_code
_entity_poly.pdbx_strand_id
1 'polypeptide(L)'
;EYEVFDFPGSGIGMAMYNLDESIRGFARACMNYGLSRGWPVYLSTKNTILKAYDGRFKDLFQEVFEAEFAAAFKEKGITYEHRLIDDMVACALKWSGGFVWACKNYDGDVQSDTVAQGFGSLGLMTSVLMTPDGKTIEAEAAHGTVTRHYRQHQRGEQTSTNPIASIFAWTRGLKFRGQFDNTPDVVRFAETLERVCVETVEAGDMTKDLALLISKDHPWLTTTQFLAKLDENLKAAMA
;
A
#
# COMPACT_ATOMS: atom_id res chain seq x y z
N GLU A 1 8.92 23.10 -31.17
CA GLU A 1 9.04 23.77 -29.86
C GLU A 1 7.64 24.05 -29.36
N TYR A 2 7.34 23.78 -28.08
CA TYR A 2 6.04 24.09 -27.47
C TYR A 2 6.27 25.16 -26.43
N GLU A 3 5.71 26.34 -26.66
CA GLU A 3 5.75 27.44 -25.68
C GLU A 3 4.83 27.09 -24.50
N VAL A 4 5.40 27.05 -23.30
CA VAL A 4 4.65 26.74 -22.06
C VAL A 4 4.27 28.03 -21.32
N PHE A 5 5.23 28.94 -21.13
CA PHE A 5 5.00 30.22 -20.47
C PHE A 5 6.17 31.20 -20.71
N ASP A 6 5.87 32.49 -20.89
CA ASP A 6 6.87 33.58 -20.89
C ASP A 6 6.86 34.28 -19.52
N PHE A 7 7.96 34.17 -18.78
CA PHE A 7 8.03 34.64 -17.38
C PHE A 7 8.29 36.15 -17.30
N PRO A 8 7.35 36.97 -16.79
CA PRO A 8 7.56 38.42 -16.63
C PRO A 8 8.45 38.79 -15.43
N GLY A 9 8.88 37.80 -14.65
CA GLY A 9 9.66 37.95 -13.41
C GLY A 9 10.15 36.61 -12.88
N SER A 10 10.79 36.61 -11.71
CA SER A 10 11.32 35.37 -11.10
C SER A 10 10.21 34.36 -10.80
N GLY A 11 10.44 33.10 -11.16
CA GLY A 11 9.46 32.01 -11.00
C GLY A 11 10.12 30.63 -11.07
N ILE A 12 9.29 29.59 -11.13
CA ILE A 12 9.72 28.19 -11.21
C ILE A 12 9.06 27.49 -12.41
N GLY A 13 9.79 26.59 -13.05
CA GLY A 13 9.32 25.75 -14.14
C GLY A 13 9.64 24.28 -13.88
N MET A 14 8.79 23.39 -14.39
CA MET A 14 8.94 21.94 -14.27
C MET A 14 8.46 21.27 -15.55
N ALA A 15 9.14 20.19 -15.94
CA ALA A 15 8.67 19.27 -16.97
C ALA A 15 8.72 17.85 -16.42
N MET A 16 7.73 17.03 -16.80
CA MET A 16 7.67 15.61 -16.44
C MET A 16 7.18 14.79 -17.63
N TYR A 17 7.49 13.50 -17.63
CA TYR A 17 7.11 12.58 -18.68
C TYR A 17 6.72 11.21 -18.09
N ASN A 18 6.03 10.40 -18.88
CA ASN A 18 5.86 8.99 -18.63
C ASN A 18 5.88 8.24 -19.97
N LEU A 19 6.09 6.93 -19.95
CA LEU A 19 6.20 6.10 -21.13
C LEU A 19 4.98 5.19 -21.23
N ASP A 20 4.43 5.04 -22.43
CA ASP A 20 3.25 4.21 -22.66
C ASP A 20 3.43 2.78 -22.14
N GLU A 21 4.61 2.18 -22.30
CA GLU A 21 4.87 0.82 -21.81
C GLU A 21 4.88 0.75 -20.28
N SER A 22 5.37 1.79 -19.60
CA SER A 22 5.28 1.86 -18.14
C SER A 22 3.81 1.93 -17.68
N ILE A 23 2.97 2.67 -18.40
CA ILE A 23 1.54 2.81 -18.10
C ILE A 23 0.81 1.49 -18.36
N ARG A 24 1.10 0.80 -19.47
CA ARG A 24 0.52 -0.54 -19.75
C ARG A 24 0.95 -1.57 -18.72
N GLY A 25 2.23 -1.58 -18.34
CA GLY A 25 2.74 -2.44 -17.27
C GLY A 25 2.04 -2.18 -15.94
N PHE A 26 1.83 -0.91 -15.59
CA PHE A 26 1.07 -0.50 -14.42
C PHE A 26 -0.40 -0.97 -14.49
N ALA A 27 -1.06 -0.81 -15.64
CA ALA A 27 -2.43 -1.30 -15.84
C ALA A 27 -2.53 -2.82 -15.62
N ARG A 28 -1.65 -3.60 -16.24
CA ARG A 28 -1.60 -5.07 -16.07
C ARG A 28 -1.39 -5.47 -14.61
N ALA A 29 -0.49 -4.79 -13.89
CA ALA A 29 -0.25 -5.06 -12.48
C ALA A 29 -1.52 -4.82 -11.63
N CYS A 30 -2.20 -3.68 -11.81
CA CYS A 30 -3.45 -3.39 -11.10
C CYS A 30 -4.57 -4.39 -11.42
N MET A 31 -4.73 -4.76 -12.69
CA MET A 31 -5.78 -5.69 -13.11
C MET A 31 -5.53 -7.12 -12.61
N ASN A 32 -4.28 -7.60 -12.69
CA ASN A 32 -3.90 -8.90 -12.13
C ASN A 32 -4.13 -8.93 -10.61
N TYR A 33 -3.76 -7.84 -9.91
CA TYR A 33 -4.00 -7.73 -8.48
C TYR A 33 -5.50 -7.73 -8.14
N GLY A 34 -6.30 -6.89 -8.80
CA GLY A 34 -7.76 -6.87 -8.65
C GLY A 34 -8.41 -8.23 -8.93
N LEU A 35 -7.99 -8.90 -10.02
CA LEU A 35 -8.46 -10.24 -10.36
C LEU A 35 -8.08 -11.27 -9.29
N SER A 36 -6.86 -11.24 -8.77
CA SER A 36 -6.40 -12.15 -7.71
C SER A 36 -7.21 -11.98 -6.42
N ARG A 37 -7.55 -10.73 -6.06
CA ARG A 37 -8.35 -10.39 -4.88
C ARG A 37 -9.85 -10.59 -5.09
N GLY A 38 -10.30 -10.68 -6.34
CA GLY A 38 -11.73 -10.64 -6.68
C GLY A 38 -12.35 -9.28 -6.36
N TRP A 39 -11.60 -8.19 -6.52
CA TRP A 39 -12.03 -6.83 -6.22
C TRP A 39 -12.11 -5.97 -7.48
N PRO A 40 -13.07 -5.03 -7.57
CA PRO A 40 -13.12 -4.06 -8.66
C PRO A 40 -11.88 -3.13 -8.64
N VAL A 41 -11.52 -2.62 -9.81
CA VAL A 41 -10.35 -1.75 -10.03
C VAL A 41 -10.79 -0.36 -10.47
N TYR A 42 -10.29 0.68 -9.80
CA TYR A 42 -10.55 2.06 -10.14
C TYR A 42 -9.26 2.80 -10.49
N LEU A 43 -9.17 3.37 -11.69
CA LEU A 43 -8.11 4.31 -12.06
C LEU A 43 -8.59 5.75 -11.81
N SER A 44 -7.80 6.54 -11.08
CA SER A 44 -8.06 7.97 -10.91
C SER A 44 -7.10 8.85 -11.71
N THR A 45 -7.62 9.88 -12.37
CA THR A 45 -6.80 10.89 -13.07
C THR A 45 -7.44 12.29 -13.00
N LYS A 46 -6.79 13.31 -13.58
CA LYS A 46 -7.40 14.62 -13.87
C LYS A 46 -7.44 14.92 -15.38
N ASN A 47 -7.86 13.94 -16.20
CA ASN A 47 -7.87 14.03 -17.66
C ASN A 47 -8.79 15.13 -18.26
N THR A 48 -9.75 15.68 -17.50
CA THR A 48 -10.53 16.85 -17.96
C THR A 48 -9.65 18.10 -18.11
N ILE A 49 -8.59 18.21 -17.30
CA ILE A 49 -7.60 19.28 -17.31
C ILE A 49 -6.38 18.86 -18.13
N LEU A 50 -5.72 17.76 -17.75
CA LEU A 50 -4.55 17.22 -18.45
C LEU A 50 -4.98 16.27 -19.58
N LYS A 51 -5.63 16.82 -20.61
CA LYS A 51 -6.30 16.05 -21.67
C LYS A 51 -5.39 15.05 -22.39
N ALA A 52 -4.16 15.43 -22.69
CA ALA A 52 -3.20 14.55 -23.34
C ALA A 52 -2.51 13.62 -22.32
N TYR A 53 -1.90 14.18 -21.28
CA TYR A 53 -1.08 13.42 -20.34
C TYR A 53 -1.90 12.41 -19.53
N ASP A 54 -2.96 12.86 -18.85
CA ASP A 54 -3.82 11.98 -18.06
C ASP A 54 -4.84 11.23 -18.93
N GLY A 55 -5.19 11.78 -20.10
CA GLY A 55 -5.93 11.05 -21.12
C GLY A 55 -5.18 9.79 -21.56
N ARG A 56 -3.84 9.87 -21.69
CA ARG A 56 -3.03 8.71 -22.07
C ARG A 56 -3.11 7.58 -21.04
N PHE A 57 -3.15 7.88 -19.74
CA PHE A 57 -3.39 6.87 -18.70
C PHE A 57 -4.75 6.21 -18.86
N LYS A 58 -5.81 7.01 -19.01
CA LYS A 58 -7.17 6.51 -19.20
C LYS A 58 -7.26 5.58 -20.42
N ASP A 59 -6.77 6.04 -21.56
CA ASP A 59 -6.91 5.32 -22.83
C ASP A 59 -6.13 4.01 -22.81
N LEU A 60 -4.88 4.02 -22.30
CA LEU A 60 -4.05 2.82 -22.21
C LEU A 60 -4.57 1.79 -21.20
N PHE A 61 -5.13 2.23 -20.07
CA PHE A 61 -5.78 1.30 -19.14
C PHE A 61 -7.03 0.66 -19.77
N GLN A 62 -7.83 1.43 -20.52
CA GLN A 62 -9.00 0.91 -21.21
C GLN A 62 -8.58 -0.11 -22.29
N GLU A 63 -7.56 0.21 -23.09
CA GLU A 63 -6.98 -0.68 -24.11
C GLU A 63 -6.55 -2.02 -23.49
N VAL A 64 -5.77 -1.99 -22.40
CA VAL A 64 -5.32 -3.20 -21.69
C VAL A 64 -6.50 -3.98 -21.11
N PHE A 65 -7.46 -3.29 -20.48
CA PHE A 65 -8.63 -3.95 -19.90
C PHE A 65 -9.43 -4.71 -20.95
N GLU A 66 -9.78 -4.05 -22.06
CA GLU A 66 -10.58 -4.65 -23.13
C GLU A 66 -9.86 -5.80 -23.83
N ALA A 67 -8.56 -5.64 -24.08
CA ALA A 67 -7.76 -6.64 -24.78
C ALA A 67 -7.43 -7.88 -23.93
N GLU A 68 -7.18 -7.70 -22.63
CA GLU A 68 -6.55 -8.75 -21.80
C GLU A 68 -7.43 -9.21 -20.61
N PHE A 69 -8.32 -8.38 -20.07
CA PHE A 69 -8.94 -8.63 -18.76
C PHE A 69 -10.48 -8.67 -18.73
N ALA A 70 -11.17 -8.09 -19.72
CA ALA A 70 -12.62 -7.91 -19.70
C ALA A 70 -13.40 -9.22 -19.50
N ALA A 71 -12.97 -10.32 -20.15
CA ALA A 71 -13.60 -11.63 -20.00
C ALA A 71 -13.44 -12.19 -18.58
N ALA A 72 -12.23 -12.15 -18.01
CA ALA A 72 -11.94 -12.66 -16.68
C ALA A 72 -12.62 -11.83 -15.57
N PHE A 73 -12.68 -10.50 -15.74
CA PHE A 73 -13.41 -9.62 -14.82
C PHE A 73 -14.91 -9.90 -14.84
N LYS A 74 -15.49 -10.09 -16.03
CA LYS A 74 -16.89 -10.49 -16.19
C LYS A 74 -17.18 -11.83 -15.54
N GLU A 75 -16.31 -12.83 -15.70
CA GLU A 75 -16.45 -14.15 -15.08
C GLU A 75 -16.45 -14.06 -13.55
N LYS A 76 -15.61 -13.19 -12.97
CA LYS A 76 -15.57 -12.94 -11.52
C LYS A 76 -16.64 -11.97 -11.01
N GLY A 77 -17.44 -11.35 -11.88
CA GLY A 77 -18.44 -10.36 -11.49
C GLY A 77 -17.86 -9.06 -10.93
N ILE A 78 -16.63 -8.69 -11.32
CA ILE A 78 -15.95 -7.46 -10.91
C ILE A 78 -15.78 -6.50 -12.09
N THR A 79 -15.52 -5.22 -11.82
CA THR A 79 -15.45 -4.17 -12.84
C THR A 79 -14.12 -3.43 -12.83
N TYR A 80 -13.83 -2.79 -13.97
CA TYR A 80 -12.85 -1.72 -14.06
C TYR A 80 -13.57 -0.41 -14.39
N GLU A 81 -13.23 0.66 -13.68
CA GLU A 81 -13.76 2.00 -13.95
C GLU A 81 -12.66 3.07 -13.87
N HIS A 82 -12.75 4.06 -14.75
CA HIS A 82 -11.99 5.30 -14.64
C HIS A 82 -12.82 6.37 -13.93
N ARG A 83 -12.19 7.12 -13.01
CA ARG A 83 -12.80 8.25 -12.31
C ARG A 83 -11.88 9.47 -12.30
N LEU A 84 -12.47 10.65 -12.13
CA LEU A 84 -11.69 11.83 -11.79
C LEU A 84 -11.22 11.73 -10.33
N ILE A 85 -9.98 12.16 -10.05
CA ILE A 85 -9.35 12.00 -8.74
C ILE A 85 -10.16 12.62 -7.59
N ASP A 86 -10.80 13.76 -7.84
CA ASP A 86 -11.67 14.45 -6.88
C ASP A 86 -12.97 13.69 -6.57
N ASP A 87 -13.55 13.00 -7.56
CA ASP A 87 -14.68 12.10 -7.32
C ASP A 87 -14.21 10.82 -6.60
N MET A 88 -13.07 10.27 -7.02
CA MET A 88 -12.54 9.03 -6.45
C MET A 88 -12.21 9.16 -4.95
N VAL A 89 -11.57 10.26 -4.53
CA VAL A 89 -11.30 10.49 -3.10
C VAL A 89 -12.61 10.60 -2.30
N ALA A 90 -13.65 11.21 -2.86
CA ALA A 90 -14.95 11.35 -2.21
C ALA A 90 -15.69 10.00 -2.12
N CYS A 91 -15.57 9.16 -3.14
CA CYS A 91 -16.06 7.78 -3.14
C CYS A 91 -15.33 6.94 -2.09
N ALA A 92 -14.00 6.98 -2.06
CA ALA A 92 -13.18 6.21 -1.13
C ALA A 92 -13.52 6.49 0.34
N LEU A 93 -13.84 7.75 0.68
CA LEU A 93 -14.28 8.13 2.03
C LEU A 93 -15.68 7.61 2.41
N LYS A 94 -16.54 7.33 1.44
CA LYS A 94 -17.94 6.92 1.66
C LYS A 94 -18.16 5.42 1.55
N TRP A 95 -17.35 4.73 0.76
CA TRP A 95 -17.47 3.30 0.53
C TRP A 95 -16.89 2.49 1.69
N SER A 96 -17.32 1.23 1.79
CA SER A 96 -16.89 0.31 2.86
C SER A 96 -15.59 -0.45 2.54
N GLY A 97 -14.74 0.10 1.66
CA GLY A 97 -13.54 -0.58 1.15
C GLY A 97 -13.84 -1.66 0.12
N GLY A 98 -12.90 -2.60 -0.07
CA GLY A 98 -13.07 -3.75 -0.96
C GLY A 98 -12.88 -3.45 -2.45
N PHE A 99 -11.95 -2.56 -2.79
CA PHE A 99 -11.57 -2.22 -4.16
C PHE A 99 -10.07 -1.98 -4.28
N VAL A 100 -9.55 -2.10 -5.49
CA VAL A 100 -8.18 -1.70 -5.83
C VAL A 100 -8.22 -0.30 -6.44
N TRP A 101 -7.44 0.62 -5.88
CA TRP A 101 -7.30 1.97 -6.40
C TRP A 101 -5.95 2.12 -7.11
N ALA A 102 -5.99 2.17 -8.44
CA ALA A 102 -4.84 2.48 -9.27
C ALA A 102 -4.60 4.00 -9.26
N CYS A 103 -3.61 4.43 -8.48
CA CYS A 103 -3.19 5.83 -8.40
C CYS A 103 -1.98 6.10 -9.29
N LYS A 104 -1.91 7.30 -9.90
CA LYS A 104 -0.65 7.81 -10.46
C LYS A 104 0.36 8.00 -9.32
N ASN A 105 1.65 8.05 -9.67
CA ASN A 105 2.77 8.08 -8.70
C ASN A 105 2.52 9.02 -7.50
N TYR A 106 2.31 10.32 -7.74
CA TYR A 106 2.08 11.29 -6.68
C TYR A 106 0.76 11.08 -5.91
N ASP A 107 -0.32 10.72 -6.61
CA ASP A 107 -1.61 10.45 -5.95
C ASP A 107 -1.50 9.21 -5.04
N GLY A 108 -0.73 8.20 -5.45
CA GLY A 108 -0.51 6.97 -4.69
C GLY A 108 0.27 7.21 -3.42
N ASP A 109 1.35 7.99 -3.51
CA ASP A 109 2.15 8.44 -2.36
C ASP A 109 1.25 9.09 -1.28
N VAL A 110 0.55 10.17 -1.65
CA VAL A 110 -0.28 10.93 -0.70
C VAL A 110 -1.51 10.14 -0.20
N GLN A 111 -2.21 9.42 -1.09
CA GLN A 111 -3.42 8.71 -0.69
C GLN A 111 -3.12 7.44 0.11
N SER A 112 -1.97 6.79 -0.09
CA SER A 112 -1.58 5.64 0.72
C SER A 112 -1.47 5.99 2.21
N ASP A 113 -0.88 7.15 2.54
CA ASP A 113 -0.81 7.68 3.90
C ASP A 113 -2.19 8.00 4.47
N THR A 114 -3.06 8.60 3.64
CA THR A 114 -4.44 8.93 4.04
C THR A 114 -5.23 7.67 4.37
N VAL A 115 -5.13 6.64 3.53
CA VAL A 115 -5.77 5.33 3.76
C VAL A 115 -5.18 4.68 5.00
N ALA A 116 -3.86 4.60 5.14
CA ALA A 116 -3.20 3.99 6.29
C ALA A 116 -3.63 4.64 7.62
N GLN A 117 -3.68 5.98 7.66
CA GLN A 117 -4.14 6.70 8.83
C GLN A 117 -5.64 6.52 9.07
N GLY A 118 -6.46 6.43 8.01
CA GLY A 118 -7.90 6.14 8.09
C GLY A 118 -8.22 4.73 8.61
N PHE A 119 -7.33 3.77 8.37
CA PHE A 119 -7.37 2.42 8.94
C PHE A 119 -6.67 2.31 10.31
N GLY A 120 -6.28 3.44 10.90
CA GLY A 120 -5.82 3.56 12.28
C GLY A 120 -4.40 4.10 12.40
N SER A 121 -3.42 3.47 11.77
CA SER A 121 -2.00 3.84 11.89
C SER A 121 -1.22 3.50 10.63
N LEU A 122 -0.26 4.37 10.28
CA LEU A 122 0.77 4.09 9.27
C LEU A 122 1.53 2.79 9.56
N GLY A 123 1.62 2.38 10.83
CA GLY A 123 2.24 1.13 11.27
C GLY A 123 1.47 -0.14 10.87
N LEU A 124 0.25 -0.01 10.33
CA LEU A 124 -0.61 -1.11 9.90
C LEU A 124 -0.74 -1.25 8.38
N MET A 125 0.09 -0.54 7.61
CA MET A 125 0.08 -0.58 6.14
C MET A 125 1.27 -1.38 5.61
N THR A 126 1.01 -2.22 4.60
CA THR A 126 2.02 -2.96 3.85
C THR A 126 2.30 -2.29 2.52
N SER A 127 3.57 -2.23 2.09
CA SER A 127 3.95 -1.81 0.73
C SER A 127 4.65 -2.97 0.01
N VAL A 128 4.19 -3.27 -1.21
CA VAL A 128 4.81 -4.27 -2.08
C VAL A 128 4.82 -3.74 -3.51
N LEU A 129 6.00 -3.51 -4.06
CA LEU A 129 6.22 -3.24 -5.47
C LEU A 129 6.35 -4.57 -6.24
N MET A 130 5.63 -4.70 -7.35
CA MET A 130 5.65 -5.90 -8.19
C MET A 130 5.90 -5.51 -9.64
N THR A 131 6.81 -6.21 -10.32
CA THR A 131 7.03 -6.04 -11.76
C THR A 131 5.84 -6.57 -12.57
N PRO A 132 5.60 -6.07 -13.81
CA PRO A 132 4.46 -6.51 -14.62
C PRO A 132 4.43 -8.01 -14.93
N ASP A 133 5.57 -8.69 -14.92
CA ASP A 133 5.68 -10.14 -15.11
C ASP A 133 5.40 -10.96 -13.84
N GLY A 134 5.21 -10.29 -12.69
CA GLY A 134 4.94 -10.92 -11.39
C GLY A 134 6.12 -11.69 -10.78
N LYS A 135 7.33 -11.60 -11.37
CA LYS A 135 8.49 -12.42 -10.95
C LYS A 135 9.42 -11.71 -9.99
N THR A 136 9.41 -10.38 -9.98
CA THR A 136 10.22 -9.57 -9.08
C THR A 136 9.31 -8.78 -8.16
N ILE A 137 9.60 -8.88 -6.87
CA ILE A 137 8.88 -8.17 -5.84
C ILE A 137 9.87 -7.47 -4.92
N GLU A 138 9.50 -6.29 -4.47
CA GLU A 138 10.15 -5.54 -3.42
C GLU A 138 9.08 -5.27 -2.36
N ALA A 139 9.42 -5.51 -1.09
CA ALA A 139 8.49 -5.40 0.03
C ALA A 139 9.11 -4.52 1.10
N GLU A 140 8.41 -3.48 1.48
CA GLU A 140 8.86 -2.47 2.43
C GLU A 140 7.76 -2.12 3.44
N ALA A 141 8.16 -1.45 4.52
CA ALA A 141 7.22 -0.80 5.40
C ALA A 141 6.75 0.50 4.75
N ALA A 142 5.45 0.78 4.76
CA ALA A 142 4.90 1.99 4.13
C ALA A 142 5.28 3.30 4.86
N HIS A 143 5.78 3.20 6.11
CA HIS A 143 6.12 4.38 6.91
C HIS A 143 7.61 4.74 6.85
N GLY A 144 7.92 6.02 7.10
CA GLY A 144 9.30 6.50 7.23
C GLY A 144 10.03 6.01 8.51
N THR A 145 11.23 6.53 8.74
CA THR A 145 12.17 6.06 9.80
C THR A 145 11.85 6.52 11.23
N VAL A 146 10.70 7.16 11.46
CA VAL A 146 10.21 7.59 12.79
C VAL A 146 11.25 8.41 13.57
N THR A 147 11.85 9.42 12.92
CA THR A 147 12.97 10.25 13.45
C THR A 147 12.73 10.76 14.88
N ARG A 148 11.50 11.14 15.22
CA ARG A 148 11.15 11.58 16.58
C ARG A 148 11.45 10.51 17.64
N HIS A 149 11.05 9.27 17.41
CA HIS A 149 11.31 8.16 18.34
C HIS A 149 12.80 7.82 18.35
N TYR A 150 13.48 7.91 17.21
CA TYR A 150 14.92 7.71 17.16
C TYR A 150 15.68 8.72 18.05
N ARG A 151 15.28 10.01 18.07
CA ARG A 151 15.87 11.01 18.97
C ARG A 151 15.62 10.70 20.46
N GLN A 152 14.47 10.14 20.81
CA GLN A 152 14.17 9.70 22.18
C GLN A 152 15.06 8.50 22.56
N HIS A 153 15.16 7.52 21.68
CA HIS A 153 16.05 6.37 21.84
C HIS A 153 17.52 6.79 22.05
N GLN A 154 18.02 7.77 21.28
CA GLN A 154 19.38 8.30 21.44
C GLN A 154 19.63 8.93 22.82
N ARG A 155 18.58 9.37 23.53
CA ARG A 155 18.66 9.89 24.90
C ARG A 155 18.45 8.82 25.97
N GLY A 156 18.31 7.54 25.58
CA GLY A 156 18.01 6.44 26.50
C GLY A 156 16.56 6.41 26.98
N GLU A 157 15.66 7.19 26.35
CA GLU A 157 14.25 7.21 26.69
C GLU A 157 13.54 5.97 26.11
N GLN A 158 12.53 5.47 26.82
CA GLN A 158 11.66 4.43 26.30
C GLN A 158 10.80 4.97 25.15
N THR A 159 10.69 4.18 24.09
CA THR A 159 9.84 4.47 22.92
C THR A 159 8.71 3.45 22.83
N SER A 160 7.69 3.75 22.04
CA SER A 160 6.64 2.80 21.64
C SER A 160 6.41 2.96 20.14
N THR A 161 7.33 2.41 19.36
CA THR A 161 7.30 2.39 17.89
C THR A 161 6.67 1.08 17.45
N ASN A 162 5.65 1.16 16.60
CA ASN A 162 4.97 0.00 16.04
C ASN A 162 5.87 -0.72 14.99
N PRO A 163 6.24 -1.99 15.20
CA PRO A 163 7.07 -2.75 14.28
C PRO A 163 6.28 -3.55 13.23
N ILE A 164 4.93 -3.54 13.27
CA ILE A 164 4.09 -4.47 12.48
C ILE A 164 4.35 -4.31 10.98
N ALA A 165 4.32 -3.10 10.43
CA ALA A 165 4.63 -2.87 9.01
C ALA A 165 6.03 -3.36 8.61
N SER A 166 7.03 -3.20 9.50
CA SER A 166 8.39 -3.70 9.27
C SER A 166 8.46 -5.24 9.29
N ILE A 167 7.70 -5.88 10.19
CA ILE A 167 7.57 -7.34 10.23
C ILE A 167 6.86 -7.84 8.95
N PHE A 168 5.81 -7.15 8.53
CA PHE A 168 5.06 -7.53 7.33
C PHE A 168 5.89 -7.35 6.05
N ALA A 169 6.81 -6.39 5.99
CA ALA A 169 7.78 -6.30 4.88
C ALA A 169 8.60 -7.60 4.74
N TRP A 170 9.11 -8.13 5.87
CA TRP A 170 9.82 -9.41 5.90
C TRP A 170 8.91 -10.58 5.51
N THR A 171 7.73 -10.72 6.11
CA THR A 171 6.84 -11.86 5.85
C THR A 171 6.31 -11.86 4.42
N ARG A 172 6.03 -10.68 3.84
CA ARG A 172 5.63 -10.54 2.43
C ARG A 172 6.76 -11.01 1.50
N GLY A 173 8.00 -10.59 1.75
CA GLY A 173 9.16 -11.07 1.01
C GLY A 173 9.35 -12.59 1.10
N LEU A 174 9.25 -13.15 2.31
CA LEU A 174 9.35 -14.58 2.55
C LEU A 174 8.21 -15.37 1.89
N LYS A 175 6.98 -14.84 1.92
CA LYS A 175 5.82 -15.46 1.28
C LYS A 175 6.01 -15.60 -0.22
N PHE A 176 6.44 -14.53 -0.91
CA PHE A 176 6.75 -14.60 -2.34
C PHE A 176 7.94 -15.51 -2.63
N ARG A 177 9.02 -15.44 -1.85
CA ARG A 177 10.16 -16.36 -2.00
C ARG A 177 9.72 -17.81 -1.91
N GLY A 178 8.89 -18.12 -0.90
CA GLY A 178 8.38 -19.48 -0.69
C GLY A 178 7.43 -19.95 -1.79
N GLN A 179 6.63 -19.05 -2.36
CA GLN A 179 5.80 -19.35 -3.54
C GLN A 179 6.67 -19.63 -4.78
N PHE A 180 7.70 -18.81 -5.02
CA PHE A 180 8.59 -18.98 -6.17
C PHE A 180 9.44 -20.24 -6.09
N ASP A 181 9.85 -20.65 -4.88
CA ASP A 181 10.64 -21.86 -4.65
C ASP A 181 9.82 -23.13 -4.41
N ASN A 182 8.49 -23.02 -4.36
CA ASN A 182 7.60 -24.08 -3.91
C ASN A 182 7.98 -24.66 -2.53
N THR A 183 8.33 -23.78 -1.57
CA THR A 183 8.64 -24.15 -0.18
C THR A 183 7.48 -23.76 0.75
N PRO A 184 6.46 -24.62 0.92
CA PRO A 184 5.24 -24.27 1.65
C PRO A 184 5.48 -23.95 3.14
N ASP A 185 6.55 -24.48 3.73
CA ASP A 185 6.87 -24.21 5.14
C ASP A 185 7.37 -22.77 5.37
N VAL A 186 8.05 -22.17 4.39
CA VAL A 186 8.42 -20.75 4.42
C VAL A 186 7.18 -19.87 4.34
N VAL A 187 6.22 -20.24 3.48
CA VAL A 187 4.93 -19.55 3.38
C VAL A 187 4.16 -19.66 4.70
N ARG A 188 4.09 -20.86 5.28
CA ARG A 188 3.40 -21.12 6.55
C ARG A 188 4.02 -20.33 7.70
N PHE A 189 5.35 -20.23 7.76
CA PHE A 189 6.04 -19.41 8.75
C PHE A 189 5.66 -17.93 8.61
N ALA A 190 5.72 -17.38 7.39
CA ALA A 190 5.35 -15.99 7.13
C ALA A 190 3.89 -15.69 7.53
N GLU A 191 2.95 -16.57 7.15
CA GLU A 191 1.53 -16.44 7.51
C GLU A 191 1.30 -16.57 9.02
N THR A 192 2.05 -17.44 9.69
CA THR A 192 1.97 -17.60 11.15
C THR A 192 2.44 -16.34 11.86
N LEU A 193 3.53 -15.73 11.42
CA LEU A 193 4.04 -14.50 12.00
C LEU A 193 3.09 -13.31 11.77
N GLU A 194 2.48 -13.20 10.58
CA GLU A 194 1.45 -12.19 10.33
C GLU A 194 0.25 -12.37 11.26
N ARG A 195 -0.22 -13.62 11.42
CA ARG A 195 -1.33 -13.95 12.33
C ARG A 195 -1.00 -13.61 13.78
N VAL A 196 0.20 -13.95 14.25
CA VAL A 196 0.67 -13.63 15.61
C VAL A 196 0.64 -12.12 15.86
N CYS A 197 1.06 -11.29 14.89
CA CYS A 197 1.01 -9.84 15.04
C CYS A 197 -0.43 -9.34 15.24
N VAL A 198 -1.37 -9.83 14.43
CA VAL A 198 -2.79 -9.45 14.53
C VAL A 198 -3.39 -9.92 15.84
N GLU A 199 -3.26 -11.21 16.16
CA GLU A 199 -3.82 -11.80 17.38
C GLU A 199 -3.25 -11.17 18.66
N THR A 200 -1.98 -10.75 18.65
CA THR A 200 -1.37 -10.06 19.80
C THR A 200 -2.04 -8.71 20.05
N VAL A 201 -2.28 -7.93 18.99
CA VAL A 201 -3.00 -6.64 19.09
C VAL A 201 -4.45 -6.87 19.51
N GLU A 202 -5.14 -7.85 18.93
CA GLU A 202 -6.53 -8.18 19.26
C GLU A 202 -6.68 -8.69 20.71
N ALA A 203 -5.64 -9.30 21.28
CA ALA A 203 -5.59 -9.68 22.70
C ALA A 203 -5.36 -8.49 23.66
N GLY A 204 -5.11 -7.29 23.14
CA GLY A 204 -4.92 -6.05 23.90
C GLY A 204 -3.46 -5.65 24.13
N ASP A 205 -2.50 -6.43 23.66
CA ASP A 205 -1.07 -6.11 23.72
C ASP A 205 -0.68 -5.30 22.48
N MET A 206 -0.46 -3.99 22.62
CA MET A 206 -0.20 -3.13 21.47
C MET A 206 0.72 -1.95 21.79
N THR A 207 1.24 -1.30 20.75
CA THR A 207 2.01 -0.07 20.87
C THR A 207 1.11 1.15 21.03
N LYS A 208 1.72 2.26 21.46
CA LYS A 208 1.04 3.49 21.87
C LYS A 208 0.17 4.10 20.77
N ASP A 209 0.60 4.02 19.52
CA ASP A 209 -0.17 4.52 18.37
C ASP A 209 -1.54 3.84 18.28
N LEU A 210 -1.61 2.52 18.48
CA LEU A 210 -2.86 1.76 18.43
C LEU A 210 -3.72 1.97 19.68
N ALA A 211 -3.08 1.97 20.86
CA ALA A 211 -3.79 2.14 22.11
C ALA A 211 -4.57 3.46 22.19
N LEU A 212 -3.96 4.54 21.67
CA LEU A 212 -4.57 5.87 21.64
C LEU A 212 -5.79 5.97 20.71
N LEU A 213 -5.98 5.04 19.77
CA LEU A 213 -7.19 4.97 18.94
C LEU A 213 -8.38 4.38 19.71
N ILE A 214 -8.11 3.54 20.71
CA ILE A 214 -9.14 2.90 21.54
C ILE A 214 -9.59 3.87 22.64
N SER A 215 -8.65 4.36 23.45
CA SER A 215 -8.91 5.40 24.45
C SER A 215 -7.62 6.04 24.94
N LYS A 216 -7.73 7.24 25.52
CA LYS A 216 -6.58 7.98 26.07
C LYS A 216 -5.79 7.20 27.13
N ASP A 217 -6.49 6.38 27.92
CA ASP A 217 -5.93 5.70 29.10
C ASP A 217 -5.68 4.20 28.85
N HIS A 218 -5.84 3.71 27.62
CA HIS A 218 -5.58 2.31 27.31
C HIS A 218 -4.09 1.99 27.52
N PRO A 219 -3.74 0.91 28.25
CA PRO A 219 -2.35 0.49 28.38
C PRO A 219 -1.71 0.20 27.02
N TRP A 220 -0.39 0.40 26.95
CA TRP A 220 0.42 0.11 25.79
C TRP A 220 1.81 -0.36 26.21
N LEU A 221 2.48 -1.05 25.29
CA LEU A 221 3.81 -1.61 25.49
C LEU A 221 4.88 -0.71 24.86
N THR A 222 6.05 -0.63 25.49
CA THR A 222 7.24 -0.06 24.86
C THR A 222 7.67 -0.90 23.66
N THR A 223 8.49 -0.33 22.78
CA THR A 223 8.99 -0.98 21.55
C THR A 223 9.58 -2.36 21.84
N THR A 224 10.40 -2.47 22.88
CA THR A 224 11.06 -3.74 23.27
C THR A 224 10.10 -4.72 23.92
N GLN A 225 9.16 -4.25 24.75
CA GLN A 225 8.14 -5.11 25.34
C GLN A 225 7.22 -5.72 24.29
N PHE A 226 6.79 -4.93 23.29
CA PHE A 226 5.94 -5.44 22.23
C PHE A 226 6.66 -6.47 21.35
N LEU A 227 7.93 -6.21 20.97
CA LEU A 227 8.75 -7.19 20.25
C LEU A 227 8.95 -8.48 21.05
N ALA A 228 9.19 -8.38 22.36
CA ALA A 228 9.31 -9.56 23.23
C ALA A 228 7.99 -10.35 23.30
N LYS A 229 6.85 -9.66 23.34
CA LYS A 229 5.53 -10.29 23.34
C LYS A 229 5.24 -11.04 22.04
N LEU A 230 5.61 -10.45 20.90
CA LEU A 230 5.51 -11.12 19.60
C LEU A 230 6.41 -12.36 19.51
N ASP A 231 7.64 -12.31 20.02
CA ASP A 231 8.55 -13.46 20.07
C ASP A 231 8.01 -14.60 20.96
N GLU A 232 7.46 -14.28 22.14
CA GLU A 232 6.78 -15.24 23.01
C GLU A 232 5.62 -15.93 22.28
N ASN A 233 4.73 -15.15 21.66
CA ASN A 233 3.55 -15.66 20.98
C ASN A 233 3.92 -16.46 19.72
N LEU A 234 4.97 -16.05 18.99
CA LEU A 234 5.48 -16.81 17.84
C LEU A 234 6.04 -18.16 18.25
N LYS A 235 6.84 -18.22 19.33
CA LYS A 235 7.37 -19.49 19.86
C LYS A 235 6.25 -20.44 20.26
N ALA A 236 5.20 -19.93 20.89
CA ALA A 236 4.03 -20.73 21.24
C ALA A 236 3.26 -21.21 19.99
N ALA A 237 3.12 -20.38 18.96
CA ALA A 237 2.42 -20.72 17.72
C ALA A 237 3.19 -21.71 16.83
N MET A 238 4.51 -21.82 17.01
CA MET A 238 5.40 -22.68 16.23
C MET A 238 5.79 -23.99 16.96
N ALA A 239 5.37 -24.18 18.21
CA ALA A 239 5.60 -25.37 19.01
C ALA A 239 4.66 -26.53 18.62
#